data_AF-A0A940M1T1-F1
#
_entry.id   AF-A0A940M1T1-F1
#
_cell.length_a   1.000
_cell.length_b   1.000
_cell.length_c   1.000
_cell.angle_alpha   90.00
_cell.angle_beta   90.00
_cell.angle_gamma   90.00
#
_symmetry.space_group_name_H-M   'P 1'
#
loop_
_entity.id
_entity.type
_entity.pdbx_description
1 polymer ?
#
loop_
_entity_poly.entity_id
_entity_poly.type
_entity_poly.pdbx_seq_one_letter_code
_entity_poly.pdbx_strand_id
1 'polypeptide(L)'
;MSKYLISFPSKAMTVPADQLEEVGNDAAAVIEAAKAAGVYVFAGGIDESVPPVRVSADGTATAGGYPWAPTLDGGFAVLEL
;
A
#
# COMPACT_ATOMS: atom_id res chain seq x y z
N MET A 1 2.84 -18.90 -10.83
CA MET A 1 1.65 -18.09 -10.49
C MET A 1 1.88 -16.65 -10.93
N SER A 2 0.84 -15.84 -10.97
CA SER A 2 0.96 -14.42 -11.35
C SER A 2 1.08 -13.56 -10.10
N LYS A 3 1.85 -12.47 -10.17
CA LYS A 3 1.92 -11.49 -9.09
C LYS A 3 0.84 -10.43 -9.30
N TYR A 4 0.10 -10.15 -8.24
CA TYR A 4 -0.97 -9.16 -8.21
C TYR A 4 -0.62 -8.07 -7.20
N LEU A 5 -0.71 -6.81 -7.62
CA LEU A 5 -0.68 -5.65 -6.73
C LEU A 5 -2.12 -5.22 -6.45
N ILE A 6 -2.50 -5.23 -5.18
CA ILE A 6 -3.80 -4.79 -4.69
C ILE A 6 -3.58 -3.49 -3.93
N SER A 7 -4.06 -2.38 -4.49
CA SER A 7 -3.95 -1.05 -3.90
C SER A 7 -5.20 -0.67 -3.10
N PHE A 8 -5.00 -0.13 -1.91
CA PHE A 8 -6.02 0.39 -1.01
C PHE A 8 -5.80 1.89 -0.83
N PRO A 9 -6.49 2.76 -1.60
CA PRO A 9 -6.29 4.20 -1.50
C PRO A 9 -6.83 4.73 -0.17
N SER A 10 -6.23 5.78 0.38
CA SER A 10 -6.62 6.28 1.71
C SER A 10 -8.06 6.73 1.82
N LYS A 11 -8.65 7.22 0.73
CA LYS A 11 -10.08 7.54 0.68
C LYS A 11 -11.00 6.34 0.95
N ALA A 12 -10.52 5.11 0.79
CA ALA A 12 -11.26 3.90 1.11
C ALA A 12 -11.22 3.56 2.62
N MET A 13 -10.28 4.12 3.38
CA MET A 13 -10.15 3.94 4.83
C MET A 13 -11.16 4.81 5.60
N THR A 14 -12.45 4.60 5.34
CA THR A 14 -13.55 5.27 6.06
C THR A 14 -13.96 4.42 7.25
N VAL A 15 -13.11 4.37 8.27
CA VAL A 15 -13.28 3.53 9.48
C VAL A 15 -13.43 4.44 10.71
N PRO A 16 -14.46 4.23 11.55
CA PRO A 16 -14.58 4.92 12.84
C PRO A 16 -13.35 4.71 13.73
N ALA A 17 -12.96 5.72 14.50
CA ALA A 17 -11.73 5.67 15.30
C ALA A 17 -11.71 4.53 16.33
N ASP A 18 -12.88 4.16 16.86
CA ASP A 18 -13.08 3.05 17.81
C ASP A 18 -13.01 1.67 17.15
N GLN A 19 -13.03 1.59 15.82
CA GLN A 19 -12.93 0.34 15.04
C GLN A 19 -11.55 0.13 14.42
N LEU A 20 -10.63 1.10 14.55
CA LEU A 20 -9.30 1.02 13.92
C LEU A 20 -8.48 -0.18 14.41
N GLU A 21 -8.60 -0.54 15.69
CA GLU A 21 -7.90 -1.69 16.26
C GLU A 21 -8.41 -3.02 15.66
N GLU A 22 -9.73 -3.18 15.56
CA GLU A 22 -10.36 -4.37 14.97
C GLU A 22 -9.97 -4.55 13.51
N VAL A 23 -10.06 -3.48 12.71
CA VAL A 23 -9.64 -3.49 11.30
C VAL A 23 -8.15 -3.83 11.15
N GLY A 24 -7.31 -3.33 12.06
CA GLY A 24 -5.88 -3.67 12.08
C GLY A 24 -5.63 -5.15 12.36
N ASN A 25 -6.37 -5.74 13.31
CA ASN A 25 -6.28 -7.16 13.64
C ASN A 25 -6.75 -8.05 12.47
N ASP A 26 -7.86 -7.69 11.82
CA ASP A 26 -8.37 -8.40 10.65
C ASP A 26 -7.38 -8.35 9.47
N ALA A 27 -6.80 -7.18 9.21
CA ALA A 27 -5.77 -7.04 8.20
C ALA A 27 -4.54 -7.91 8.51
N ALA A 28 -4.10 -7.96 9.77
CA ALA A 28 -2.99 -8.82 10.19
C ALA A 28 -3.33 -10.30 10.00
N ALA A 29 -4.55 -10.73 10.32
CA ALA A 29 -5.00 -12.11 10.12
C ALA A 29 -4.96 -12.52 8.63
N VAL A 30 -5.36 -11.62 7.71
CA VAL A 30 -5.25 -11.85 6.26
C VAL A 30 -3.80 -12.04 5.83
N ILE A 31 -2.88 -11.22 6.36
CA ILE A 31 -1.45 -11.34 6.04
C ILE A 31 -0.87 -12.66 6.57
N GLU A 32 -1.22 -13.08 7.78
CA GLU A 32 -0.77 -14.37 8.31
C GLU A 32 -1.32 -15.56 7.51
N ALA A 33 -2.58 -15.50 7.08
CA ALA A 33 -3.16 -16.50 6.18
C ALA A 33 -2.43 -16.55 4.84
N ALA A 34 -2.11 -15.39 4.24
CA ALA A 34 -1.37 -15.31 2.98
C ALA A 34 0.06 -15.87 3.11
N LYS A 35 0.74 -15.63 4.25
CA LYS A 35 2.05 -16.23 4.54
C LYS A 35 1.94 -17.75 4.70
N ALA A 36 0.95 -18.24 5.46
CA ALA A 36 0.73 -19.67 5.67
C ALA A 36 0.43 -20.41 4.35
N ALA A 37 -0.29 -19.77 3.43
CA ALA A 37 -0.56 -20.27 2.09
C ALA A 37 0.64 -20.17 1.13
N GLY A 38 1.74 -19.52 1.53
CA GLY A 38 2.93 -19.32 0.70
C GLY A 38 2.76 -18.32 -0.44
N VAL A 39 1.73 -17.47 -0.39
CA VAL A 39 1.38 -16.51 -1.47
C VAL A 39 1.77 -15.06 -1.15
N TYR A 40 2.16 -14.76 0.09
CA TYR A 40 2.58 -13.42 0.51
C TYR A 40 3.93 -13.03 -0.11
N VAL A 41 3.98 -11.88 -0.79
CA VAL A 41 5.24 -11.29 -1.29
C VAL A 41 5.65 -10.10 -0.42
N PHE A 42 4.80 -9.07 -0.32
CA PHE A 42 5.05 -7.86 0.46
C PHE A 42 3.75 -7.07 0.67
N ALA A 43 3.60 -6.36 1.78
CA ALA A 43 2.54 -5.37 1.98
C ALA A 43 3.06 -4.19 2.81
N GLY A 44 2.46 -3.01 2.61
CA GLY A 44 2.81 -1.82 3.37
C GLY A 44 1.88 -0.63 3.12
N GLY A 45 1.80 0.25 4.11
CA GLY A 45 1.21 1.57 3.99
C GLY A 45 2.23 2.59 3.48
N ILE A 46 1.72 3.65 2.86
CA ILE A 46 2.46 4.83 2.44
C ILE A 46 2.35 5.87 3.56
N ASP A 47 3.49 6.40 4.01
CA ASP A 47 3.49 7.53 4.92
C ASP A 47 3.19 8.82 4.14
N GLU A 48 1.93 9.25 4.20
CA GLU A 48 1.44 10.44 3.50
C GLU A 48 1.98 11.76 4.08
N SER A 49 2.67 11.73 5.23
CA SER A 49 3.36 12.92 5.75
C SER A 49 4.62 13.26 4.94
N VAL A 50 5.12 12.31 4.13
CA VAL A 50 6.30 12.47 3.28
C VAL A 50 5.89 12.70 1.83
N PRO A 51 6.16 13.89 1.24
CA PRO A 51 5.78 14.17 -0.14
C PRO A 51 6.50 13.26 -1.15
N PRO A 52 5.82 12.82 -2.23
CA PRO A 52 6.46 12.03 -3.28
C PRO A 52 7.46 12.86 -4.07
N VAL A 53 8.51 12.19 -4.55
CA VAL A 53 9.50 12.75 -5.48
C VAL A 53 9.73 11.79 -6.64
N ARG A 54 9.92 12.32 -7.84
CA ARG A 54 10.43 11.56 -8.99
C ARG A 54 11.93 11.74 -9.07
N VAL A 55 12.65 10.65 -9.33
CA VAL A 55 14.10 10.67 -9.52
C VAL A 55 14.40 10.19 -10.93
N SER A 56 15.06 11.03 -11.71
CA SER A 56 15.51 10.72 -13.08
C SER A 56 16.75 9.83 -13.07
N ALA A 57 17.09 9.21 -14.20
CA ALA A 57 18.25 8.30 -14.31
C ALA A 57 19.61 9.00 -14.06
N ASP A 58 19.67 10.32 -14.24
CA ASP A 58 20.84 11.17 -13.93
C ASP A 58 20.91 11.57 -12.44
N GLY A 59 19.95 11.12 -11.63
CA GLY A 59 19.85 11.45 -10.21
C GLY A 59 19.09 12.74 -9.90
N THR A 60 18.59 13.47 -10.91
CA THR A 60 17.82 14.71 -10.68
C THR A 60 16.50 14.39 -9.98
N ALA A 61 16.28 15.00 -8.81
CA ALA A 61 15.03 14.89 -8.06
C ALA A 61 14.05 16.01 -8.45
N THR A 62 12.80 15.64 -8.72
CA THR A 62 11.70 16.57 -9.00
C THR A 62 10.57 16.33 -8.00
N ALA A 63 10.09 17.39 -7.36
CA ALA A 63 8.97 17.30 -6.43
C ALA A 63 7.68 16.81 -7.12
N GLY A 64 6.91 16.00 -6.38
CA GLY A 64 5.60 15.51 -6.78
C GLY A 64 5.61 14.21 -7.60
N GLY A 65 4.49 13.50 -7.56
CA GLY A 65 4.20 12.33 -8.39
C GLY A 65 3.72 12.70 -9.79
N TYR A 66 3.68 11.73 -10.72
CA TYR A 66 3.32 11.95 -12.12
C TYR A 66 1.94 12.64 -12.27
N PRO A 67 1.79 13.71 -13.09
CA PRO A 67 0.54 14.47 -13.17
C PRO A 67 -0.68 13.66 -13.65
N TRP A 68 -0.44 12.58 -14.39
CA TRP A 68 -1.48 11.70 -14.93
C TRP A 68 -1.78 10.50 -14.03
N ALA A 69 -0.96 10.27 -13.00
CA ALA A 69 -1.11 9.12 -12.12
C ALA A 69 -2.02 9.46 -10.93
N PRO A 70 -2.72 8.47 -10.36
CA PRO A 70 -3.37 8.62 -9.07
C PRO A 70 -2.37 9.08 -8.00
N THR A 71 -2.88 9.77 -6.98
CA THR A 71 -2.11 10.09 -5.78
C THR A 71 -1.53 8.82 -5.15
N LEU A 72 -0.27 8.88 -4.75
CA LEU A 72 0.38 7.84 -3.96
C LEU A 72 -0.07 8.00 -2.51
N ASP A 73 -1.12 7.28 -2.13
CA ASP A 73 -1.72 7.30 -0.79
C ASP A 73 -2.15 5.90 -0.35
N GLY A 74 -2.50 5.77 0.94
CA GLY A 74 -3.02 4.53 1.51
C GLY A 74 -1.97 3.43 1.63
N GLY A 75 -2.21 2.28 0.99
CA GLY A 75 -1.30 1.15 1.05
C GLY A 75 -1.54 0.12 -0.04
N PHE A 76 -0.72 -0.92 -0.07
CA PHE A 76 -0.89 -2.01 -1.03
C PHE A 76 -0.35 -3.33 -0.49
N ALA A 77 -0.84 -4.42 -1.08
CA ALA A 77 -0.31 -5.76 -0.91
C ALA A 77 0.04 -6.38 -2.26
N VAL A 78 1.13 -7.14 -2.29
CA VAL A 78 1.59 -7.94 -3.42
C VAL A 78 1.48 -9.41 -3.04
N LEU A 79 0.72 -10.16 -3.83
CA LEU A 79 0.50 -11.60 -3.64
C LEU A 79 0.86 -12.36 -4.92
N GLU A 80 1.33 -13.60 -4.78
CA GLU A 80 1.55 -14.54 -5.88
C GLU A 80 0.45 -15.61 -5.87
N LEU A 81 -0.51 -15.52 -6.80
CA LEU A 81 -1.75 -16.32 -6.87
C LEU A 81 -1.91 -17.10 -8.18
#